data_AF-A0A941NE74-F1
#
_entry.id   AF-A0A941NE74-F1
#
_cell.length_a   1.000
_cell.length_b   1.000
_cell.length_c   1.000
_cell.angle_alpha   90.00
_cell.angle_beta   90.00
_cell.angle_gamma   90.00
#
_symmetry.space_group_name_H-M   'P 1'
#
loop_
_entity.id
_entity.type
_entity.pdbx_description
1 polymer ?
#
loop_
_entity_poly.entity_id
_entity_poly.type
_entity_poly.pdbx_seq_one_letter_code
_entity_poly.pdbx_strand_id
1 'polypeptide(L)' 'MLADKDRIFTNLYGFEDPGLKGAMARGAWDGTKQILERGIDAIIDEMK' A
#
# COMPACT_ATOMS: atom_id res chain seq x y z
N MET A 1 9.24 18.52 7.59
CA MET A 1 8.71 18.30 6.22
C MET A 1 8.81 16.80 5.96
N LEU A 2 7.72 16.14 5.54
CA LEU A 2 7.71 14.70 5.28
C LEU A 2 8.57 14.38 4.05
N ALA A 3 9.43 13.36 4.11
CA ALA A 3 10.21 12.97 2.94
C ALA A 3 9.33 12.24 1.91
N ASP A 4 9.68 12.33 0.63
CA ASP A 4 8.88 11.74 -0.45
C ASP A 4 8.73 10.22 -0.33
N LYS A 5 9.76 9.55 0.19
CA LYS A 5 9.74 8.10 0.48
C LYS A 5 8.77 7.70 1.60
N ASP A 6 8.41 8.63 2.48
CA ASP A 6 7.51 8.39 3.61
C ASP A 6 6.04 8.67 3.21
N ARG A 7 5.79 9.06 1.95
CA ARG A 7 4.44 9.30 1.43
C ARG A 7 3.76 7.97 1.10
N ILE A 8 2.58 7.76 1.66
CA ILE A 8 1.73 6.60 1.35
C ILE A 8 1.13 6.71 -0.07
N PHE A 9 0.71 7.92 -0.47
CA PHE A 9 0.12 8.17 -1.80
C PHE A 9 1.16 8.67 -2.80
N THR A 10 1.92 7.74 -3.38
CA THR A 10 3.07 8.04 -4.25
C THR A 10 2.68 8.51 -5.67
N ASN A 11 1.51 8.12 -6.20
CA ASN A 11 1.01 8.56 -7.51
C ASN A 11 -0.19 9.52 -7.42
N LEU A 12 -0.20 10.43 -6.45
CA LEU A 12 -1.32 11.35 -6.23
C LEU A 12 -1.63 12.25 -7.44
N TYR A 13 -0.61 12.62 -8.22
CA TYR A 13 -0.73 13.50 -9.39
C TYR A 13 -0.85 12.76 -10.73
N GLY A 14 -0.83 11.43 -10.72
CA GLY A 14 -0.99 10.64 -11.96
C GLY A 14 0.20 10.68 -12.92
N PHE A 15 1.41 10.91 -12.43
CA PHE A 15 2.63 10.88 -13.25
C PHE A 15 3.01 9.46 -13.70
N GLU A 16 2.53 8.44 -13.00
CA GLU A 16 2.76 7.03 -13.34
C GLU A 16 1.47 6.33 -13.78
N ASP A 17 1.61 5.14 -14.37
CA ASP A 17 0.49 4.30 -14.82
C ASP A 17 -0.53 4.06 -13.68
N PRO A 18 -1.82 4.44 -13.87
CA PRO A 18 -2.88 4.18 -12.91
C PRO A 18 -3.41 2.74 -12.96
N GLY A 19 -3.02 1.96 -13.97
CA GLY A 19 -3.41 0.57 -14.12
C GLY A 19 -2.81 -0.37 -13.06
N LEU A 20 -3.27 -1.62 -13.06
CA LEU A 20 -2.85 -2.64 -12.10
C LEU A 20 -1.32 -2.84 -12.10
N LYS A 21 -0.69 -2.81 -13.28
CA LYS A 21 0.77 -2.97 -13.41
C LYS A 21 1.53 -1.84 -12.73
N GLY A 22 1.15 -0.58 -12.97
CA GLY A 22 1.71 0.57 -12.26
C GLY A 22 1.46 0.53 -10.75
N ALA A 23 0.27 0.10 -10.32
CA ALA A 23 -0.04 -0.05 -8.91
C ALA A 23 0.86 -1.10 -8.22
N MET A 24 1.03 -2.28 -8.83
CA MET A 24 1.94 -3.32 -8.33
C MET A 24 3.40 -2.85 -8.28
N ALA A 25 3.86 -2.07 -9.27
CA ALA A 25 5.21 -1.51 -9.27
C ALA A 25 5.47 -0.54 -8.10
N ARG A 26 4.42 0.13 -7.60
CA ARG A 26 4.48 1.01 -6.43
C ARG A 26 4.31 0.28 -5.09
N GLY A 27 4.22 -1.05 -5.10
CA GLY A 27 4.02 -1.87 -3.89
C GLY A 27 2.55 -2.03 -3.48
N ALA A 28 1.59 -1.56 -4.27
CA ALA A 28 0.19 -1.91 -4.04
C ALA A 28 -0.01 -3.41 -4.30
N TRP A 29 -0.88 -4.05 -3.53
CA TRP A 29 -1.12 -5.50 -3.55
C TRP A 29 0.06 -6.38 -3.06
N ASP A 30 1.17 -5.79 -2.63
CA ASP A 30 2.24 -6.56 -1.98
C ASP A 30 1.77 -7.07 -0.61
N GLY A 31 2.15 -8.29 -0.26
CA GLY A 31 1.84 -8.89 1.05
C GLY A 31 0.35 -9.13 1.37
N THR A 32 -0.59 -8.86 0.44
CA THR A 32 -2.03 -8.85 0.75
C THR A 32 -2.54 -10.20 1.23
N LYS A 33 -2.04 -11.30 0.65
CA LYS A 33 -2.40 -12.66 1.07
C LYS A 33 -1.96 -12.92 2.53
N GLN A 34 -0.73 -12.55 2.86
CA GLN A 34 -0.16 -12.71 4.20
C GLN A 34 -0.90 -11.87 5.23
N ILE A 35 -1.31 -10.64 4.87
CA ILE A 35 -2.16 -9.80 5.73
C ILE A 35 -3.48 -10.51 6.03
N LEU A 36 -4.14 -11.08 5.02
CA LEU A 36 -5.40 -11.80 5.22
C LEU A 36 -5.24 -13.07 6.07
N GLU A 37 -4.13 -13.79 5.91
CA GLU A 37 -3.83 -14.99 6.69
C GLU A 37 -3.62 -14.72 8.19
N ARG A 38 -3.24 -13.48 8.57
CA ARG A 38 -3.07 -13.10 9.98
C ARG A 38 -4.37 -13.05 10.77
N GLY A 39 -5.52 -13.01 10.09
CA GLY A 39 -6.84 -12.94 10.72
C GLY A 39 -7.25 -11.53 11.13
N ILE A 40 -8.56 -11.33 11.26
CA ILE A 40 -9.19 -10.01 11.45
C ILE A 40 -8.74 -9.34 12.76
N ASP A 41 -8.62 -10.11 13.85
CA ASP A 41 -8.25 -9.56 15.16
C ASP A 41 -6.86 -8.93 15.16
N ALA A 42 -5.89 -9.59 14.51
CA ALA A 42 -4.52 -9.08 14.39
C ALA A 42 -4.45 -7.81 13.52
N ILE A 43 -5.28 -7.73 12.48
CA ILE A 43 -5.38 -6.52 11.63
C ILE A 43 -5.98 -5.37 12.43
N ILE A 44 -7.02 -5.63 13.22
CA ILE A 44 -7.65 -4.59 14.07
C ILE A 44 -6.67 -4.06 15.10
N ASP A 45 -5.85 -4.92 15.71
CA ASP A 45 -4.88 -4.51 16.72
C ASP A 45 -3.76 -3.62 16.16
N GLU A 46 -3.26 -3.92 14.95
CA GLU A 46 -2.22 -3.11 14.28
C GLU A 46 -2.74 -1.73 13.81
N MET A 47 -4.04 -1.62 13.56
CA MET A 47 -4.67 -0.37 13.10
C MET A 47 -5.09 0.58 14.24
N LYS A 48 -5.11 0.11 15.49
CA LYS A 48 -5.43 0.92 16.67
C LYS A 48 -4.26 1.80 17.10
#